data_AF-A0A0D2KB34-F1
#
_entry.id   AF-A0A0D2KB34-F1
#
_cell.length_a   1.000
_cell.length_b   1.000
_cell.length_c   1.000
_cell.angle_alpha   90.00
_cell.angle_beta   90.00
_cell.angle_gamma   90.00
#
_symmetry.space_group_name_H-M   'P 1'
#
loop_
_entity.id
_entity.type
_entity.pdbx_description
1 polymer ?
#
loop_
_entity_poly.entity_id
_entity_poly.type
_entity_poly.pdbx_seq_one_letter_code
_entity_poly.pdbx_strand_id
1 'polypeptide(L)'
;MEVDGVKVEAEVVKVEVEGAVARAEVAVAAAEVKAEEVKAGNGAAAGNGGGGGEGGGGGEGGAGGEGSGGGGGGGVTDDMRVLLDWHWANLEYGCSAGLDEVSLAHWNQDEEQGGGFGGPHCMVVGGYDQVVKGLAQGIDIRLSTQVSSITYGRALAAALAAEKATAGADAQQQQQHQQQQQQQQQPPRVRVRTAGGEAFDASLVLVTVPLGVLKAGDVKFEPQLPAWKADAVARLGFGDLNKVILQFESVFWDESLDYFGCPRPGGPDVRGRCFLFWNLARFNGGVPLLASLVSGRSARAAEAASDEDMRDAALESLRAAYGARVAPVVASHVTRWGSDPFSRGSYSYVAVGATGKDYDKLALPVESCVLFAGEHTTKEHPDTVGGAILTGLREAASALRLLRGSDGDGEGGAAAAAGKARRRKAADSDDGPSGKEDKRSQKRARKEPNKEKRRRGTGDEGGSGSGSGDGEGEEEGGGAAGKGGKAGGRQARSSRARASLFEDLDAQVALAQSREGAVE
;
A
#
# COMPACT_ATOMS: atom_id res chain seq x y z
N MET A 1 -16.09 2.95 -24.78
CA MET A 1 -17.18 3.42 -23.88
C MET A 1 -16.98 4.90 -23.59
N GLU A 2 -18.04 5.62 -23.20
CA GLU A 2 -17.96 7.02 -22.75
C GLU A 2 -18.42 7.09 -21.30
N VAL A 3 -17.55 7.54 -20.40
CA VAL A 3 -17.85 7.73 -18.96
C VAL A 3 -17.51 9.18 -18.64
N ASP A 4 -18.50 9.93 -18.16
CA ASP A 4 -18.38 11.35 -17.81
C ASP A 4 -17.70 12.23 -18.87
N GLY A 5 -18.01 11.99 -20.15
CA GLY A 5 -17.49 12.74 -21.29
C GLY A 5 -16.08 12.31 -21.74
N VAL A 6 -15.49 11.30 -21.09
CA VAL A 6 -14.22 10.71 -21.50
C VAL A 6 -14.48 9.42 -22.29
N LYS A 7 -14.03 9.40 -23.55
CA LYS A 7 -14.06 8.18 -24.36
C LYS A 7 -12.87 7.29 -24.00
N VAL A 8 -13.19 6.13 -23.44
CA VAL A 8 -12.23 5.05 -23.15
C VAL A 8 -12.40 3.98 -24.21
N GLU A 9 -11.35 3.70 -24.99
CA GLU A 9 -11.33 2.59 -25.92
C GLU A 9 -10.61 1.41 -25.27
N ALA A 10 -11.36 0.33 -25.06
CA ALA A 10 -10.83 -0.94 -24.59
C ALA A 10 -11.03 -1.96 -25.72
N GLU A 11 -9.95 -2.61 -26.10
CA GLU A 11 -9.96 -3.67 -27.10
C GLU A 11 -9.60 -4.99 -26.43
N VAL A 12 -10.50 -5.97 -26.58
CA VAL A 12 -10.19 -7.35 -26.18
C VAL A 12 -9.27 -7.92 -27.26
N VAL A 13 -7.98 -7.96 -26.96
CA VAL A 13 -6.94 -8.35 -27.92
C VAL A 13 -6.98 -9.85 -28.16
N LYS A 14 -7.33 -10.62 -27.13
CA LYS A 14 -7.37 -12.08 -27.22
C LYS A 14 -8.29 -12.68 -26.16
N VAL A 15 -9.08 -13.67 -26.56
CA VAL A 15 -9.82 -14.54 -25.63
C VAL A 15 -9.47 -15.98 -25.95
N GLU A 16 -8.89 -16.69 -24.98
CA GLU A 16 -8.65 -18.13 -25.04
C GLU A 16 -9.59 -18.83 -24.06
N VAL A 17 -10.29 -19.85 -24.55
CA VAL A 17 -11.19 -20.67 -23.72
C VAL A 17 -10.64 -22.09 -23.70
N GLU A 18 -10.30 -22.56 -22.50
CA GLU A 18 -9.83 -23.93 -22.27
C GLU A 18 -10.66 -24.58 -21.17
N GLY A 19 -11.57 -25.48 -21.58
CA GLY A 19 -12.54 -26.10 -20.68
C GLY A 19 -13.56 -25.08 -20.12
N ALA A 20 -13.66 -24.99 -18.79
CA ALA A 20 -14.55 -24.05 -18.09
C ALA A 20 -13.88 -22.70 -17.77
N VAL A 21 -12.65 -22.47 -18.25
CA VAL A 21 -11.86 -21.27 -17.93
C VAL A 21 -11.66 -20.45 -19.20
N ALA A 22 -11.98 -19.16 -19.12
CA ALA A 22 -11.67 -18.18 -20.16
C ALA A 22 -10.54 -17.26 -19.66
N ARG A 23 -9.51 -17.07 -20.49
CA ARG A 23 -8.45 -16.08 -20.30
C ARG A 23 -8.67 -14.97 -21.32
N ALA A 24 -8.80 -13.73 -20.86
CA ALA A 24 -8.92 -12.56 -21.72
C ALA A 24 -7.73 -11.61 -21.51
N GLU A 25 -7.12 -11.19 -22.61
CA GLU A 25 -6.08 -10.16 -22.66
C GLU A 25 -6.73 -8.88 -23.19
N VAL A 26 -6.74 -7.83 -22.38
CA VAL A 26 -7.43 -6.56 -22.70
C VAL A 26 -6.41 -5.44 -22.70
N ALA A 27 -6.32 -4.72 -23.82
CA ALA A 27 -5.56 -3.49 -23.92
C ALA A 27 -6.52 -2.31 -23.70
N VAL A 28 -6.17 -1.42 -22.77
CA VAL A 28 -6.93 -0.20 -22.49
C VAL A 28 -6.08 0.99 -22.89
N ALA A 29 -6.56 1.78 -23.86
CA ALA A 29 -5.94 3.04 -24.23
C ALA A 29 -6.83 4.19 -23.73
N ALA A 30 -6.30 5.01 -22.82
CA ALA A 30 -6.94 6.26 -22.44
C ALA A 30 -6.66 7.32 -23.52
N ALA A 31 -7.71 7.89 -24.12
CA ALA A 31 -7.56 9.01 -25.05
C ALA A 31 -7.37 10.33 -24.27
N GLU A 32 -6.37 11.13 -24.66
CA GLU A 32 -6.06 12.44 -24.06
C GLU A 32 -7.26 13.41 -24.10
N VAL A 33 -7.50 14.10 -22.98
CA VAL A 33 -8.47 15.19 -22.87
C VAL A 33 -7.85 16.46 -23.47
N LYS A 34 -8.39 16.94 -24.61
CA LYS A 34 -8.12 18.31 -25.06
C LYS A 34 -8.96 19.29 -24.24
N ALA A 35 -8.30 20.08 -23.40
CA ALA A 35 -8.94 21.16 -22.66
C ALA A 35 -9.41 22.26 -23.64
N GLU A 36 -10.73 22.48 -23.74
CA GLU A 36 -11.27 23.74 -24.27
C GLU A 36 -11.60 24.69 -23.12
N GLU A 37 -11.11 25.93 -23.25
CA GLU A 37 -11.30 27.02 -22.29
C GLU A 37 -12.79 27.41 -22.16
N VAL A 38 -13.37 27.24 -20.98
CA VAL A 38 -14.66 27.85 -20.64
C VAL A 38 -14.44 29.31 -20.25
N LYS A 39 -14.79 30.23 -21.16
CA LYS A 39 -14.91 31.67 -20.86
C LYS A 39 -16.10 31.93 -19.94
N ALA A 40 -15.82 32.57 -18.80
CA ALA A 40 -16.82 33.07 -17.87
C ALA A 40 -17.71 34.15 -18.54
N GLY A 41 -19.02 33.91 -18.56
CA GLY A 41 -20.05 34.87 -18.92
C GLY A 41 -20.88 35.25 -17.69
N ASN A 42 -20.68 36.47 -17.21
CA ASN A 42 -21.42 37.10 -16.12
C ASN A 42 -22.76 37.65 -16.67
N GLY A 43 -23.89 37.50 -15.95
CA GLY A 43 -25.15 38.11 -16.43
C GLY A 43 -26.43 37.85 -15.61
N ALA A 44 -26.61 38.64 -14.56
CA ALA A 44 -27.84 39.28 -14.06
C ALA A 44 -29.19 38.54 -13.94
N ALA A 45 -29.75 38.66 -12.73
CA ALA A 45 -31.14 38.41 -12.37
C ALA A 45 -32.11 39.50 -12.89
N ALA A 46 -33.36 39.10 -13.20
CA ALA A 46 -34.62 39.77 -12.81
C ALA A 46 -35.84 39.18 -13.56
N GLY A 47 -36.99 39.12 -12.87
CA GLY A 47 -38.28 39.45 -13.51
C GLY A 47 -39.30 38.32 -13.75
N ASN A 48 -40.06 37.99 -12.71
CA ASN A 48 -41.54 37.96 -12.63
C ASN A 48 -42.40 37.69 -13.89
N GLY A 49 -43.42 36.81 -13.75
CA GLY A 49 -44.69 36.98 -14.47
C GLY A 49 -45.45 35.71 -14.92
N GLY A 50 -46.39 35.29 -14.06
CA GLY A 50 -47.74 34.76 -14.31
C GLY A 50 -48.16 34.06 -15.62
N GLY A 51 -49.03 33.05 -15.47
CA GLY A 51 -50.00 32.66 -16.50
C GLY A 51 -50.41 31.19 -16.41
N GLY A 52 -51.58 30.91 -15.84
CA GLY A 52 -52.18 29.57 -15.79
C GLY A 52 -52.78 29.10 -17.12
N GLY A 53 -53.19 27.83 -17.15
CA GLY A 53 -53.96 27.24 -18.24
C GLY A 53 -54.15 25.74 -18.06
N GLU A 54 -55.39 25.34 -17.84
CA GLU A 54 -55.91 24.00 -17.55
C GLU A 54 -55.97 23.06 -18.78
N GLY A 55 -56.20 21.77 -18.48
CA GLY A 55 -56.91 20.81 -19.34
C GLY A 55 -55.98 19.85 -20.11
N GLY A 56 -56.17 18.53 -20.16
CA GLY A 56 -57.30 17.67 -19.81
C GLY A 56 -57.45 16.59 -20.90
N GLY A 57 -57.59 15.32 -20.50
CA GLY A 57 -57.96 14.17 -21.36
C GLY A 57 -56.85 13.65 -22.27
N GLY A 58 -56.55 12.35 -22.38
CA GLY A 58 -57.41 11.16 -22.32
C GLY A 58 -57.45 10.55 -23.72
N GLY A 59 -57.01 9.29 -23.88
CA GLY A 59 -57.14 8.57 -25.16
C GLY A 59 -56.18 7.40 -25.34
N GLU A 60 -56.70 6.20 -25.07
CA GLU A 60 -56.11 4.90 -25.38
C GLU A 60 -56.07 4.62 -26.90
N GLY A 61 -55.19 3.69 -27.29
CA GLY A 61 -55.53 2.66 -28.29
C GLY A 61 -54.65 2.58 -29.53
N GLY A 62 -54.18 1.36 -29.81
CA GLY A 62 -54.08 0.89 -31.20
C GLY A 62 -52.73 0.31 -31.63
N ALA A 63 -52.68 -1.00 -31.69
CA ALA A 63 -51.58 -1.84 -32.17
C ALA A 63 -51.21 -1.66 -33.65
N GLY A 64 -49.98 -2.08 -33.98
CA GLY A 64 -49.69 -2.78 -35.24
C GLY A 64 -48.51 -2.22 -36.04
N GLY A 65 -47.54 -3.10 -36.35
CA GLY A 65 -46.68 -2.93 -37.52
C GLY A 65 -45.19 -3.18 -37.25
N GLU A 66 -44.77 -4.42 -37.47
CA GLU A 66 -43.37 -4.80 -37.65
C GLU A 66 -42.71 -3.96 -38.75
N GLY A 67 -41.51 -3.48 -38.46
CA GLY A 67 -40.65 -2.77 -39.39
C GLY A 67 -39.19 -2.99 -39.01
N SER A 68 -38.68 -4.16 -39.38
CA SER A 68 -37.26 -4.51 -39.36
C SER A 68 -36.42 -3.40 -39.99
N GLY A 69 -35.58 -2.76 -39.17
CA GLY A 69 -34.48 -1.90 -39.59
C GLY A 69 -33.29 -2.20 -38.72
N GLY A 70 -32.39 -3.06 -39.20
CA GLY A 70 -31.18 -3.48 -38.50
C GLY A 70 -30.29 -2.29 -38.12
N GLY A 71 -30.18 -2.06 -36.82
CA GLY A 71 -29.10 -1.30 -36.20
C GLY A 71 -28.41 -2.21 -35.20
N GLY A 72 -27.47 -3.03 -35.67
CA GLY A 72 -26.62 -3.87 -34.82
C GLY A 72 -25.67 -3.00 -34.01
N GLY A 73 -26.17 -2.39 -32.93
CA GLY A 73 -25.33 -1.78 -31.91
C GLY A 73 -24.78 -2.87 -31.02
N GLY A 74 -23.49 -3.18 -31.15
CA GLY A 74 -22.76 -4.06 -30.24
C GLY A 74 -22.69 -3.47 -28.84
N GLY A 75 -23.76 -3.61 -28.07
CA GLY A 75 -23.83 -3.22 -26.67
C GLY A 75 -23.06 -4.18 -25.78
N VAL A 76 -22.69 -3.71 -24.59
CA VAL A 76 -22.11 -4.55 -23.53
C VAL A 76 -23.13 -5.60 -23.11
N THR A 77 -22.83 -6.88 -23.33
CA THR A 77 -23.67 -8.00 -22.88
C THR A 77 -23.61 -8.14 -21.35
N ASP A 78 -24.52 -8.92 -20.77
CA ASP A 78 -24.50 -9.17 -19.32
C ASP A 78 -23.20 -9.85 -18.88
N ASP A 79 -22.69 -10.82 -19.64
CA ASP A 79 -21.40 -11.48 -19.36
C ASP A 79 -20.23 -10.48 -19.44
N MET A 80 -20.23 -9.59 -20.43
CA MET A 80 -19.22 -8.53 -20.54
C MET A 80 -19.30 -7.55 -19.37
N ARG A 81 -20.51 -7.28 -18.87
CA ARG A 81 -20.72 -6.42 -17.71
C ARG A 81 -20.18 -7.05 -16.42
N VAL A 82 -20.41 -8.34 -16.22
CA VAL A 82 -19.87 -9.09 -15.08
C VAL A 82 -18.34 -9.08 -15.09
N LEU A 83 -17.73 -9.25 -16.26
CA LEU A 83 -16.27 -9.16 -16.39
C LEU A 83 -15.76 -7.73 -16.14
N LEU A 84 -16.46 -6.72 -16.65
CA LEU A 84 -16.11 -5.31 -16.42
C LEU A 84 -16.21 -4.93 -14.94
N ASP A 85 -17.24 -5.42 -14.24
CA ASP A 85 -17.39 -5.25 -12.79
C ASP A 85 -16.22 -5.87 -12.02
N TRP A 86 -15.69 -7.01 -12.46
CA TRP A 86 -14.48 -7.58 -11.85
C TRP A 86 -13.26 -6.67 -12.03
N HIS A 87 -13.07 -6.07 -13.21
CA HIS A 87 -11.98 -5.12 -13.44
C HIS A 87 -12.13 -3.85 -12.59
N TRP A 88 -13.35 -3.34 -12.43
CA TRP A 88 -13.60 -2.22 -11.54
C TRP A 88 -13.36 -2.59 -10.07
N ALA A 89 -13.77 -3.78 -9.62
CA ALA A 89 -13.45 -4.27 -8.28
C ALA A 89 -11.94 -4.39 -8.04
N ASN A 90 -11.18 -4.78 -9.06
CA ASN A 90 -9.73 -4.85 -9.00
C ASN A 90 -9.09 -3.45 -8.93
N LEU A 91 -9.68 -2.45 -9.57
CA LEU A 91 -9.24 -1.05 -9.44
C LEU A 91 -9.61 -0.48 -8.05
N GLU A 92 -10.79 -0.80 -7.53
CA GLU A 92 -11.18 -0.48 -6.15
C GLU A 92 -10.29 -1.16 -5.12
N TYR A 93 -9.79 -2.36 -5.42
CA TYR A 93 -8.76 -3.02 -4.63
C TYR A 93 -7.45 -2.23 -4.67
N GLY A 94 -6.98 -1.81 -5.86
CA GLY A 94 -5.78 -0.99 -6.00
C GLY A 94 -5.85 0.30 -5.18
N CYS A 95 -6.97 1.03 -5.26
CA CYS A 95 -7.16 2.28 -4.53
C CYS A 95 -7.67 2.09 -3.07
N SER A 96 -8.03 0.88 -2.68
CA SER A 96 -8.75 0.55 -1.44
C SER A 96 -9.99 1.41 -1.15
N ALA A 97 -10.67 1.90 -2.19
CA ALA A 97 -11.78 2.84 -2.07
C ALA A 97 -12.80 2.64 -3.19
N GLY A 98 -14.02 3.17 -3.01
CA GLY A 98 -14.98 3.26 -4.11
C GLY A 98 -14.47 4.23 -5.18
N LEU A 99 -14.65 3.91 -6.46
CA LEU A 99 -14.14 4.76 -7.55
C LEU A 99 -14.81 6.15 -7.61
N ASP A 100 -15.98 6.30 -6.99
CA ASP A 100 -16.68 7.58 -6.82
C ASP A 100 -16.03 8.50 -5.77
N GLU A 101 -15.13 7.96 -4.94
CA GLU A 101 -14.42 8.70 -3.89
C GLU A 101 -12.99 9.07 -4.31
N VAL A 102 -12.49 8.48 -5.38
CA VAL A 102 -11.10 8.58 -5.85
C VAL A 102 -10.96 9.74 -6.85
N SER A 103 -9.89 10.52 -6.72
CA SER A 103 -9.64 11.69 -7.57
C SER A 103 -9.30 11.30 -9.00
N LEU A 104 -10.18 11.60 -9.96
CA LEU A 104 -9.94 11.34 -11.39
C LEU A 104 -8.60 11.92 -11.88
N ALA A 105 -8.21 13.11 -11.42
CA ALA A 105 -7.02 13.80 -11.91
C ALA A 105 -5.71 13.36 -11.23
N HIS A 106 -5.79 12.68 -10.09
CA HIS A 106 -4.63 12.48 -9.21
C HIS A 106 -4.53 11.09 -8.59
N TRP A 107 -5.41 10.15 -8.94
CA TRP A 107 -5.44 8.82 -8.32
C TRP A 107 -4.16 8.01 -8.52
N ASN A 108 -3.52 8.15 -9.68
CA ASN A 108 -2.30 7.44 -10.08
C ASN A 108 -1.06 8.36 -10.11
N GLN A 109 -1.06 9.44 -9.33
CA GLN A 109 0.04 10.42 -9.34
C GLN A 109 1.42 9.82 -8.98
N ASP A 110 1.44 8.73 -8.22
CA ASP A 110 2.64 8.03 -7.77
C ASP A 110 3.34 7.32 -8.93
N GLU A 111 2.57 6.87 -9.93
CA GLU A 111 3.11 6.38 -11.20
C GLU A 111 3.92 7.47 -11.93
N GLU A 112 3.47 8.72 -11.88
CA GLU A 112 4.14 9.85 -12.53
C GLU A 112 5.40 10.32 -11.77
N GLN A 113 5.42 10.22 -10.44
CA GLN A 113 6.47 10.81 -9.60
C GLN A 113 7.67 9.88 -9.35
N GLY A 114 7.51 8.57 -9.52
CA GLY A 114 8.59 7.61 -9.33
C GLY A 114 8.52 6.39 -10.22
N GLY A 115 7.36 6.11 -10.82
CA GLY A 115 7.04 4.78 -11.34
C GLY A 115 7.05 3.74 -10.23
N GLY A 116 6.25 2.68 -10.36
CA GLY A 116 6.41 1.51 -9.49
C GLY A 116 7.86 1.01 -9.51
N PHE A 117 8.28 0.29 -8.47
CA PHE A 117 9.60 -0.35 -8.50
C PHE A 117 9.68 -1.30 -9.71
N GLY A 118 10.79 -1.24 -10.45
CA GLY A 118 11.02 -2.15 -11.56
C GLY A 118 11.13 -3.62 -11.10
N GLY A 119 10.73 -4.55 -11.96
CA GLY A 119 10.77 -5.98 -11.69
C GLY A 119 9.40 -6.58 -11.32
N PRO A 120 9.31 -7.91 -11.20
CA PRO A 120 8.05 -8.57 -10.84
C PRO A 120 7.70 -8.34 -9.37
N HIS A 121 6.40 -8.27 -9.07
CA HIS A 121 5.91 -8.33 -7.69
C HIS A 121 6.31 -9.66 -7.04
N CYS A 122 6.54 -9.66 -5.73
CA CYS A 122 6.92 -10.85 -4.98
C CYS A 122 6.15 -11.00 -3.68
N MET A 123 5.98 -12.25 -3.24
CA MET A 123 5.38 -12.60 -1.95
C MET A 123 6.47 -12.93 -0.94
N VAL A 124 6.32 -12.45 0.29
CA VAL A 124 7.27 -12.74 1.37
C VAL A 124 7.01 -14.14 1.92
N VAL A 125 7.93 -15.06 1.64
CA VAL A 125 7.87 -16.44 2.12
C VAL A 125 7.93 -16.48 3.64
N GLY A 126 6.99 -17.19 4.26
CA GLY A 126 6.90 -17.34 5.72
C GLY A 126 6.24 -16.15 6.44
N GLY A 127 5.71 -15.17 5.71
CA GLY A 127 4.98 -14.02 6.29
C GLY A 127 5.81 -12.74 6.39
N TYR A 128 5.16 -11.59 6.20
CA TYR A 128 5.79 -10.27 6.19
C TYR A 128 6.18 -9.80 7.62
N ASP A 129 5.55 -10.34 8.66
CA ASP A 129 5.83 -9.98 10.06
C ASP A 129 7.30 -10.18 10.47
N GLN A 130 8.02 -11.09 9.80
CA GLN A 130 9.47 -11.29 9.95
C GLN A 130 10.27 -10.00 9.77
N VAL A 131 9.87 -9.12 8.86
CA VAL A 131 10.55 -7.83 8.64
C VAL A 131 10.40 -6.93 9.86
N VAL A 132 9.19 -6.80 10.38
CA VAL A 132 8.89 -5.97 11.56
C VAL A 132 9.58 -6.54 12.81
N LYS A 133 9.50 -7.86 13.02
CA LYS A 133 10.20 -8.56 14.12
C LYS A 133 11.71 -8.38 14.05
N GLY A 134 12.29 -8.37 12.84
CA GLY A 134 13.71 -8.09 12.63
C GLY A 134 14.08 -6.66 13.00
N LEU A 135 13.32 -5.68 12.53
CA LEU A 135 13.55 -4.25 12.80
C LEU A 135 13.35 -3.90 14.28
N ALA A 136 12.49 -4.61 15.00
CA ALA A 136 12.20 -4.38 16.42
C ALA A 136 13.35 -4.77 17.36
N GLN A 137 14.33 -5.53 16.90
CA GLN A 137 15.41 -6.05 17.76
C GLN A 137 16.28 -4.93 18.31
N GLY A 138 16.45 -4.89 19.63
CA GLY A 138 17.30 -3.92 20.32
C GLY A 138 16.68 -2.52 20.46
N ILE A 139 15.39 -2.36 20.17
CA ILE A 139 14.64 -1.11 20.36
C ILE A 139 13.79 -1.22 21.63
N ASP A 140 13.70 -0.14 22.43
CA ASP A 140 12.75 -0.06 23.55
C ASP A 140 11.34 0.14 23.02
N ILE A 141 10.56 -0.94 22.96
CA ILE A 141 9.18 -0.95 22.47
C ILE A 141 8.24 -1.22 23.64
N ARG A 142 7.32 -0.27 23.88
CA ARG A 142 6.28 -0.40 24.89
C ARG A 142 4.96 -0.82 24.24
N LEU A 143 4.70 -2.13 24.25
CA LEU A 143 3.43 -2.68 23.79
C LEU A 143 2.32 -2.39 24.79
N SER A 144 1.06 -2.41 24.33
CA SER A 144 -0.11 -2.10 25.16
C SER A 144 -0.07 -0.71 25.81
N THR A 145 0.62 0.24 25.19
CA THR A 145 0.76 1.62 25.66
C THR A 145 0.09 2.57 24.68
N GLN A 146 -1.23 2.70 24.79
CA GLN A 146 -2.00 3.58 23.90
C GLN A 146 -1.73 5.05 24.24
N VAL A 147 -1.25 5.82 23.29
CA VAL A 147 -1.11 7.27 23.41
C VAL A 147 -2.49 7.94 23.35
N SER A 148 -2.78 8.82 24.29
CA SER A 148 -4.04 9.57 24.38
C SER A 148 -3.87 11.05 24.06
N SER A 149 -2.72 11.66 24.41
CA SER A 149 -2.43 13.04 24.04
C SER A 149 -0.95 13.36 23.86
N ILE A 150 -0.69 14.41 23.09
CA ILE A 150 0.63 14.98 22.82
C ILE A 150 0.55 16.49 23.08
N THR A 151 1.16 16.94 24.18
CA THR A 151 1.31 18.37 24.49
C THR A 151 2.69 18.84 24.07
N TYR A 152 2.80 19.97 23.36
CA TYR A 152 4.09 20.42 22.82
C TYR A 152 4.28 21.95 22.86
N GLY A 153 5.52 22.36 22.65
CA GLY A 153 5.88 23.76 22.45
C GLY A 153 5.56 24.65 23.64
N ARG A 154 5.00 25.83 23.37
CA ARG A 154 4.66 26.82 24.42
C ARG A 154 3.60 26.32 25.40
N ALA A 155 2.67 25.47 24.96
CA ALA A 155 1.66 24.90 25.85
C ALA A 155 2.30 24.00 26.91
N LEU A 156 3.24 23.15 26.51
CA LEU A 156 4.00 22.33 27.46
C LEU A 156 4.85 23.20 28.40
N ALA A 157 5.54 24.21 27.87
CA ALA A 157 6.36 25.10 28.69
C ALA A 157 5.54 25.80 29.79
N ALA A 158 4.31 26.23 29.48
CA ALA A 158 3.38 26.81 30.45
C ALA A 158 2.89 25.77 31.47
N ALA A 159 2.53 24.56 31.04
CA ALA A 159 2.09 23.48 31.93
C ALA A 159 3.19 23.09 32.94
N LEU A 160 4.43 22.94 32.48
CA LEU A 160 5.58 22.64 33.33
C LEU A 160 5.89 23.76 34.33
N ALA A 161 5.71 25.03 33.92
CA ALA A 161 5.90 26.17 34.82
C ALA A 161 4.82 26.19 35.93
N ALA A 162 3.57 25.88 35.58
CA ALA A 162 2.47 25.78 36.54
C ALA A 162 2.67 24.61 37.52
N GLU A 163 3.10 23.43 37.05
CA GLU A 163 3.44 22.26 37.88
C GLU A 163 4.56 22.58 38.88
N LYS A 164 5.56 23.39 38.49
CA LYS A 164 6.62 23.86 39.39
C LYS A 164 6.13 24.85 40.43
N ALA A 165 5.17 25.71 40.09
CA ALA A 165 4.64 26.71 41.02
C ALA A 165 3.74 26.10 42.11
N THR A 166 3.13 24.94 41.85
CA THR A 166 2.27 24.21 42.80
C THR A 166 3.03 23.21 43.67
N ALA A 167 4.29 22.88 43.33
CA ALA A 167 5.15 22.07 44.19
C ALA A 167 5.54 22.87 45.46
N GLY A 168 5.05 22.43 46.62
CA GLY A 168 5.24 23.11 47.91
C GLY A 168 6.70 23.28 48.35
N ALA A 169 6.93 24.25 49.25
CA ALA A 169 8.26 24.67 49.73
C ALA A 169 9.16 23.55 50.28
N ASP A 170 8.58 22.44 50.76
CA ASP A 170 9.33 21.30 51.31
C ASP A 170 10.05 20.44 50.25
N ALA A 171 9.65 20.51 48.98
CA ALA A 171 10.31 19.81 47.87
C ALA A 171 11.56 20.54 47.33
N GLN A 172 11.80 21.78 47.77
CA GLN A 172 12.84 22.66 47.21
C GLN A 172 14.27 22.28 47.65
N GLN A 173 14.46 21.62 48.80
CA GLN A 173 15.80 21.24 49.28
C GLN A 173 16.34 19.93 48.65
N GLN A 174 15.46 18.98 48.27
CA GLN A 174 15.89 17.76 47.54
C GLN A 174 16.08 18.02 46.03
N GLN A 175 15.36 19.00 45.47
CA GLN A 175 15.49 19.38 44.06
C GLN A 175 16.82 20.10 43.75
N GLN A 176 17.48 20.78 44.69
CA GLN A 176 18.74 21.50 44.42
C GLN A 176 19.89 20.58 43.98
N HIS A 177 19.96 19.33 44.48
CA HIS A 177 20.99 18.37 44.08
C HIS A 177 20.71 17.73 42.70
N GLN A 178 19.43 17.55 42.34
CA GLN A 178 19.02 17.10 40.99
C GLN A 178 19.07 18.23 39.95
N GLN A 179 18.82 19.48 40.36
CA GLN A 179 18.87 20.67 39.50
C GLN A 179 20.27 20.93 38.93
N GLN A 180 21.34 20.65 39.67
CA GLN A 180 22.70 20.79 39.15
C GLN A 180 23.05 19.73 38.08
N GLN A 181 22.43 18.55 38.11
CA GLN A 181 22.62 17.51 37.08
C GLN A 181 21.69 17.71 35.86
N GLN A 182 20.49 18.26 36.06
CA GLN A 182 19.55 18.58 34.97
C GLN A 182 19.83 19.90 34.24
N GLN A 183 20.61 20.81 34.83
CA GLN A 183 20.97 22.10 34.21
C GLN A 183 21.77 21.97 32.89
N GLN A 184 22.30 20.79 32.58
CA GLN A 184 22.99 20.52 31.30
C GLN A 184 22.07 19.95 30.22
N GLN A 185 20.82 19.59 30.54
CA GLN A 185 19.88 19.02 29.57
C GLN A 185 18.89 20.09 29.09
N GLN A 186 18.66 20.14 27.78
CA GLN A 186 17.63 21.00 27.21
C GLN A 186 16.26 20.63 27.78
N PRO A 187 15.39 21.62 28.09
CA PRO A 187 14.06 21.33 28.60
C PRO A 187 13.27 20.50 27.58
N PRO A 188 12.36 19.62 28.03
CA PRO A 188 11.51 18.88 27.12
C PRO A 188 10.63 19.84 26.32
N ARG A 189 10.39 19.49 25.06
CA ARG A 189 9.56 20.26 24.13
C ARG A 189 8.25 19.57 23.81
N VAL A 190 8.14 18.28 24.15
CA VAL A 190 6.94 17.46 23.98
C VAL A 190 6.72 16.60 25.22
N ARG A 191 5.45 16.38 25.56
CA ARG A 191 4.99 15.42 26.57
C ARG A 191 3.91 14.55 25.95
N VAL A 192 4.15 13.25 25.94
CA VAL A 192 3.20 12.23 25.48
C VAL A 192 2.51 11.64 26.70
N ARG A 193 1.18 11.59 26.70
CA ARG A 193 0.39 10.90 27.74
C ARG A 193 -0.26 9.65 27.17
N THR A 194 -0.35 8.63 27.99
CA THR A 194 -1.00 7.36 27.64
C THR A 194 -2.39 7.28 28.26
N ALA A 195 -3.24 6.42 27.72
CA ALA A 195 -4.54 6.11 28.32
C ALA A 195 -4.39 5.50 29.73
N GLY A 196 -3.27 4.83 30.01
CA GLY A 196 -2.92 4.30 31.33
C GLY A 196 -2.40 5.33 32.34
N GLY A 197 -2.34 6.63 31.95
CA GLY A 197 -1.92 7.72 32.83
C GLY A 197 -0.41 7.98 32.89
N GLU A 198 0.40 7.22 32.14
CA GLU A 198 1.84 7.45 32.04
C GLU A 198 2.13 8.73 31.25
N ALA A 199 3.27 9.37 31.54
CA ALA A 199 3.73 10.56 30.84
C ALA A 199 5.21 10.43 30.45
N PHE A 200 5.52 10.77 29.20
CA PHE A 200 6.87 10.72 28.64
C PHE A 200 7.27 12.10 28.14
N ASP A 201 8.31 12.66 28.73
CA ASP A 201 8.90 13.93 28.31
C ASP A 201 10.05 13.69 27.33
N ALA A 202 10.07 14.44 26.23
CA ALA A 202 11.11 14.32 25.21
C ALA A 202 11.42 15.66 24.53
N SER A 203 12.56 15.71 23.84
CA SER A 203 12.93 16.85 22.99
C SER A 203 12.16 16.88 21.68
N LEU A 204 11.78 15.71 21.15
CA LEU A 204 11.03 15.53 19.90
C LEU A 204 10.07 14.33 20.06
N VAL A 205 8.97 14.33 19.30
CA VAL A 205 8.11 13.15 19.08
C VAL A 205 8.02 12.87 17.59
N LEU A 206 8.10 11.61 17.19
CA LEU A 206 7.80 11.16 15.83
C LEU A 206 6.45 10.43 15.85
N VAL A 207 5.49 10.99 15.12
CA VAL A 207 4.12 10.47 15.02
C VAL A 207 4.03 9.58 13.78
N THR A 208 3.71 8.31 13.98
CA THR A 208 3.46 7.32 12.91
C THR A 208 2.11 6.64 13.03
N VAL A 209 1.18 7.23 13.78
CA VAL A 209 -0.18 6.69 13.89
C VAL A 209 -0.87 6.76 12.52
N PRO A 210 -1.67 5.76 12.13
CA PRO A 210 -2.32 5.74 10.82
C PRO A 210 -3.20 6.96 10.55
N LEU A 211 -3.37 7.30 9.27
CA LEU A 211 -4.20 8.44 8.88
C LEU A 211 -5.65 8.30 9.37
N GLY A 212 -6.20 7.08 9.38
CA GLY A 212 -7.51 6.79 9.97
C GLY A 212 -7.61 7.20 11.46
N VAL A 213 -6.57 6.91 12.25
CA VAL A 213 -6.48 7.32 13.67
C VAL A 213 -6.40 8.84 13.81
N LEU A 214 -5.61 9.52 12.94
CA LEU A 214 -5.56 10.98 12.92
C LEU A 214 -6.93 11.61 12.57
N LYS A 215 -7.66 11.02 11.62
CA LYS A 215 -9.01 11.46 11.22
C LYS A 215 -10.04 11.30 12.34
N ALA A 216 -9.96 10.21 13.10
CA ALA A 216 -10.85 9.97 14.23
C ALA A 216 -10.57 10.87 15.44
N GLY A 217 -9.36 11.42 15.53
CA GLY A 217 -8.96 12.29 16.64
C GLY A 217 -8.70 11.55 17.95
N ASP A 218 -8.32 10.27 17.88
CA ASP A 218 -8.04 9.45 19.06
C ASP A 218 -6.83 9.95 19.85
N VAL A 219 -5.87 10.60 19.17
CA VAL A 219 -4.73 11.27 19.80
C VAL A 219 -4.98 12.77 19.82
N LYS A 220 -5.11 13.33 21.03
CA LYS A 220 -5.32 14.78 21.22
C LYS A 220 -4.00 15.54 21.14
N PHE A 221 -3.95 16.57 20.29
CA PHE A 221 -2.80 17.46 20.19
C PHE A 221 -3.07 18.76 20.95
N GLU A 222 -2.11 19.18 21.77
CA GLU A 222 -2.19 20.42 22.56
C GLU A 222 -0.91 21.28 22.39
N PRO A 223 -0.97 22.41 21.68
CA PRO A 223 -2.15 22.97 20.99
C PRO A 223 -2.64 22.08 19.84
N GLN A 224 -3.84 22.36 19.33
CA GLN A 224 -4.36 21.67 18.14
C GLN A 224 -3.38 21.80 16.96
N LEU A 225 -3.38 20.80 16.09
CA LEU A 225 -2.58 20.84 14.86
C LEU A 225 -2.96 22.07 14.01
N PRO A 226 -1.99 22.73 13.35
CA PRO A 226 -2.28 23.86 12.49
C PRO A 226 -3.28 23.50 11.38
N ALA A 227 -4.12 24.47 10.99
CA ALA A 227 -5.19 24.27 9.99
C ALA A 227 -4.69 23.60 8.70
N TRP A 228 -3.53 24.02 8.17
CA TRP A 228 -2.96 23.44 6.96
C TRP A 228 -2.67 21.93 7.05
N LYS A 229 -2.41 21.42 8.27
CA LYS A 229 -2.18 19.99 8.52
C LYS A 229 -3.51 19.27 8.76
N ALA A 230 -4.38 19.86 9.58
CA ALA A 230 -5.72 19.33 9.83
C ALA A 230 -6.52 19.19 8.51
N ASP A 231 -6.42 20.17 7.61
CA ASP A 231 -7.04 20.13 6.28
C ASP A 231 -6.47 18.99 5.41
N ALA A 232 -5.17 18.72 5.50
CA ALA A 232 -4.55 17.61 4.77
C ALA A 232 -5.02 16.25 5.32
N VAL A 233 -5.10 16.11 6.65
CA VAL A 233 -5.71 14.95 7.32
C VAL A 233 -7.15 14.76 6.86
N ALA A 234 -7.93 15.84 6.77
CA ALA A 234 -9.33 15.78 6.39
C ALA A 234 -9.52 15.40 4.90
N ARG A 235 -8.74 15.99 3.99
CA ARG A 235 -8.89 15.81 2.54
C ARG A 235 -8.43 14.46 2.01
N LEU A 236 -7.29 13.95 2.49
CA LEU A 236 -6.80 12.66 1.99
C LEU A 236 -7.79 11.54 2.31
N GLY A 237 -7.92 10.58 1.41
CA GLY A 237 -8.72 9.39 1.62
C GLY A 237 -8.00 8.42 2.55
N PHE A 238 -8.77 7.63 3.31
CA PHE A 238 -8.24 6.46 4.01
C PHE A 238 -9.20 5.31 3.77
N GLY A 239 -8.71 4.32 3.04
CA GLY A 239 -9.49 3.27 2.43
C GLY A 239 -9.86 2.14 3.38
N ASP A 240 -10.55 1.15 2.84
CA ASP A 240 -10.83 -0.11 3.51
C ASP A 240 -10.71 -1.29 2.54
N LEU A 241 -9.98 -2.33 2.97
CA LEU A 241 -9.71 -3.54 2.19
C LEU A 241 -9.51 -4.69 3.17
N ASN A 242 -10.36 -5.71 3.07
CA ASN A 242 -10.32 -6.87 3.94
C ASN A 242 -9.95 -8.15 3.21
N LYS A 243 -9.53 -9.16 3.99
CA LYS A 243 -9.16 -10.48 3.51
C LYS A 243 -9.92 -11.56 4.25
N VAL A 244 -10.39 -12.56 3.52
CA VAL A 244 -10.86 -13.83 4.08
C VAL A 244 -9.81 -14.89 3.81
N ILE A 245 -9.10 -15.30 4.85
CA ILE A 245 -8.07 -16.33 4.80
C ILE A 245 -8.73 -17.68 5.02
N LEU A 246 -8.50 -18.64 4.13
CA LEU A 246 -9.07 -19.97 4.17
C LEU A 246 -7.96 -21.02 4.08
N GLN A 247 -7.84 -21.83 5.13
CA GLN A 247 -7.02 -23.04 5.11
C GLN A 247 -7.89 -24.24 4.77
N PHE A 248 -7.40 -25.10 3.86
CA PHE A 248 -8.08 -26.30 3.42
C PHE A 248 -7.31 -27.57 3.79
N GLU A 249 -8.00 -28.71 3.77
CA GLU A 249 -7.37 -30.02 4.00
C GLU A 249 -6.38 -30.41 2.89
N SER A 250 -6.67 -30.00 1.64
CA SER A 250 -5.85 -30.27 0.46
C SER A 250 -5.99 -29.17 -0.58
N VAL A 251 -4.97 -28.99 -1.42
CA VAL A 251 -5.05 -28.09 -2.58
C VAL A 251 -6.02 -28.68 -3.61
N PHE A 252 -6.97 -27.87 -4.07
CA PHE A 252 -7.94 -28.25 -5.12
C PHE A 252 -7.91 -27.33 -6.34
N TRP A 253 -7.15 -26.23 -6.28
CA TRP A 253 -6.92 -25.27 -7.36
C TRP A 253 -5.64 -25.60 -8.14
N ASP A 254 -5.35 -24.84 -9.19
CA ASP A 254 -4.11 -24.95 -9.95
C ASP A 254 -2.94 -24.31 -9.18
N GLU A 255 -1.97 -25.13 -8.77
CA GLU A 255 -0.79 -24.68 -8.02
C GLU A 255 0.15 -23.79 -8.85
N SER A 256 0.04 -23.78 -10.17
CA SER A 256 0.88 -22.93 -11.03
C SER A 256 0.45 -21.46 -11.00
N LEU A 257 -0.77 -21.16 -10.57
CA LEU A 257 -1.32 -19.81 -10.50
C LEU A 257 -0.97 -19.12 -9.17
N ASP A 258 -0.53 -17.86 -9.24
CA ASP A 258 -0.33 -17.02 -8.05
C ASP A 258 -1.65 -16.46 -7.52
N TYR A 259 -2.61 -16.20 -8.40
CA TYR A 259 -3.96 -15.75 -8.06
C TYR A 259 -4.95 -16.08 -9.17
N PHE A 260 -6.24 -16.02 -8.85
CA PHE A 260 -7.33 -16.15 -9.83
C PHE A 260 -8.56 -15.32 -9.43
N GLY A 261 -9.26 -14.80 -10.43
CA GLY A 261 -10.49 -14.03 -10.26
C GLY A 261 -11.74 -14.92 -10.24
N CYS A 262 -12.74 -14.51 -9.46
CA CYS A 262 -14.08 -15.09 -9.45
C CYS A 262 -15.08 -13.96 -9.75
N PRO A 263 -15.30 -13.60 -11.03
CA PRO A 263 -16.26 -12.58 -11.40
C PRO A 263 -17.67 -13.03 -11.03
N ARG A 264 -18.49 -12.10 -10.51
CA ARG A 264 -19.85 -12.38 -10.03
C ARG A 264 -20.82 -11.32 -10.50
N PRO A 265 -22.06 -11.69 -10.86
CA PRO A 265 -23.11 -10.73 -11.08
C PRO A 265 -23.52 -10.06 -9.76
N GLY A 266 -24.14 -8.88 -9.87
CA GLY A 266 -24.67 -8.14 -8.72
C GLY A 266 -24.29 -6.66 -8.71
N GLY A 267 -23.37 -6.25 -9.59
CA GLY A 267 -23.07 -4.85 -9.83
C GLY A 267 -22.20 -4.20 -8.75
N PRO A 268 -22.09 -2.86 -8.78
CA PRO A 268 -21.11 -2.10 -8.01
C PRO A 268 -21.14 -2.27 -6.49
N ASP A 269 -22.26 -2.68 -5.89
CA ASP A 269 -22.37 -2.84 -4.43
C ASP A 269 -21.70 -4.12 -3.90
N VAL A 270 -21.62 -5.16 -4.75
CA VAL A 270 -21.13 -6.49 -4.37
C VAL A 270 -19.96 -6.98 -5.22
N ARG A 271 -19.57 -6.24 -6.28
CA ARG A 271 -18.47 -6.63 -7.18
C ARG A 271 -17.13 -6.87 -6.47
N GLY A 272 -16.90 -6.18 -5.35
CA GLY A 272 -15.69 -6.32 -4.52
C GLY A 272 -15.76 -7.46 -3.51
N ARG A 273 -16.86 -8.24 -3.43
CA ARG A 273 -17.04 -9.29 -2.43
C ARG A 273 -16.40 -10.60 -2.89
N CYS A 274 -15.26 -10.96 -2.29
CA CYS A 274 -14.58 -12.24 -2.53
C CYS A 274 -14.33 -12.52 -4.02
N PHE A 275 -13.86 -11.49 -4.73
CA PHE A 275 -13.76 -11.45 -6.20
C PHE A 275 -12.40 -11.91 -6.73
N LEU A 276 -11.37 -11.96 -5.88
CA LEU A 276 -10.00 -12.36 -6.22
C LEU A 276 -9.42 -13.23 -5.11
N PHE A 277 -8.75 -14.32 -5.48
CA PHE A 277 -8.10 -15.25 -4.55
C PHE A 277 -6.62 -15.33 -4.82
N TRP A 278 -5.80 -15.14 -3.79
CA TRP A 278 -4.36 -15.37 -3.83
C TRP A 278 -4.02 -16.77 -3.37
N ASN A 279 -3.18 -17.44 -4.13
CA ASN A 279 -2.61 -18.74 -3.79
C ASN A 279 -1.42 -18.56 -2.86
N LEU A 280 -1.62 -18.82 -1.57
CA LEU A 280 -0.56 -18.69 -0.56
C LEU A 280 0.19 -20.01 -0.31
N ALA A 281 -0.24 -21.12 -0.91
CA ALA A 281 0.31 -22.43 -0.61
C ALA A 281 1.83 -22.51 -0.88
N ARG A 282 2.28 -21.91 -1.98
CA ARG A 282 3.70 -21.90 -2.38
C ARG A 282 4.58 -21.05 -1.47
N PHE A 283 4.00 -20.07 -0.80
CA PHE A 283 4.73 -19.10 0.02
C PHE A 283 4.70 -19.45 1.52
N ASN A 284 3.88 -20.45 1.90
CA ASN A 284 3.66 -20.88 3.27
C ASN A 284 3.97 -22.37 3.47
N GLY A 285 5.06 -22.86 2.87
CA GLY A 285 5.55 -24.23 3.10
C GLY A 285 4.61 -25.34 2.60
N GLY A 286 3.78 -25.06 1.59
CA GLY A 286 2.83 -26.01 1.01
C GLY A 286 1.52 -26.15 1.78
N VAL A 287 1.25 -25.31 2.79
CA VAL A 287 -0.03 -25.31 3.49
C VAL A 287 -1.14 -24.88 2.52
N PRO A 288 -2.21 -25.66 2.29
CA PRO A 288 -3.29 -25.30 1.36
C PRO A 288 -4.05 -24.07 1.86
N LEU A 289 -3.61 -22.88 1.42
CA LEU A 289 -4.06 -21.60 1.94
C LEU A 289 -4.43 -20.67 0.78
N LEU A 290 -5.64 -20.12 0.83
CA LEU A 290 -6.09 -19.05 -0.04
C LEU A 290 -6.40 -17.79 0.77
N ALA A 291 -6.15 -16.62 0.18
CA ALA A 291 -6.63 -15.35 0.69
C ALA A 291 -7.59 -14.72 -0.33
N SER A 292 -8.86 -14.61 0.02
CA SER A 292 -9.87 -13.90 -0.77
C SER A 292 -9.85 -12.41 -0.44
N LEU A 293 -9.91 -11.55 -1.45
CA LEU A 293 -9.97 -10.10 -1.26
C LEU A 293 -11.41 -9.59 -1.18
N VAL A 294 -11.62 -8.59 -0.33
CA VAL A 294 -12.89 -7.89 -0.13
C VAL A 294 -12.64 -6.39 -0.21
N SER A 295 -13.04 -5.75 -1.31
CA SER A 295 -12.73 -4.35 -1.63
C SER A 295 -13.98 -3.48 -1.86
N GLY A 296 -13.77 -2.17 -2.00
CA GLY A 296 -14.82 -1.21 -2.33
C GLY A 296 -15.95 -1.19 -1.30
N ARG A 297 -17.19 -1.06 -1.77
CA ARG A 297 -18.36 -1.05 -0.88
C ARG A 297 -18.56 -2.36 -0.11
N SER A 298 -18.08 -3.46 -0.65
CA SER A 298 -18.13 -4.76 0.02
C SER A 298 -17.20 -4.85 1.24
N ALA A 299 -16.06 -4.14 1.24
CA ALA A 299 -15.16 -4.08 2.40
C ALA A 299 -15.86 -3.42 3.60
N ARG A 300 -16.47 -2.25 3.36
CA ARG A 300 -17.23 -1.50 4.37
C ARG A 300 -18.41 -2.29 4.93
N ALA A 301 -19.11 -3.02 4.06
CA ALA A 301 -20.20 -3.89 4.49
C ALA A 301 -19.71 -5.09 5.32
N ALA A 302 -18.51 -5.61 5.02
CA ALA A 302 -17.93 -6.75 5.73
C ALA A 302 -17.54 -6.42 7.18
N GLU A 303 -17.28 -5.14 7.50
CA GLU A 303 -17.01 -4.69 8.88
C GLU A 303 -18.16 -5.04 9.84
N ALA A 304 -19.41 -5.05 9.36
CA ALA A 304 -20.60 -5.41 10.14
C ALA A 304 -21.05 -6.87 9.96
N ALA A 305 -20.45 -7.63 9.04
CA ALA A 305 -20.82 -9.01 8.76
C ALA A 305 -20.15 -9.98 9.77
N SER A 306 -20.74 -11.17 9.95
CA SER A 306 -20.10 -12.22 10.74
C SER A 306 -18.93 -12.88 10.00
N ASP A 307 -18.02 -13.52 10.74
CA ASP A 307 -16.92 -14.30 10.14
C ASP A 307 -17.46 -15.45 9.30
N GLU A 308 -18.53 -16.10 9.78
CA GLU A 308 -19.22 -17.18 9.08
C GLU A 308 -19.79 -16.72 7.75
N ASP A 309 -20.45 -15.56 7.70
CA ASP A 309 -21.02 -15.01 6.45
C ASP A 309 -19.93 -14.70 5.42
N MET A 310 -18.78 -14.19 5.87
CA MET A 310 -17.66 -13.86 4.99
C MET A 310 -16.92 -15.10 4.52
N ARG A 311 -16.73 -16.09 5.39
CA ARG A 311 -16.21 -17.42 5.02
C ARG A 311 -17.13 -18.09 4.00
N ASP A 312 -18.43 -18.09 4.25
CA ASP A 312 -19.41 -18.76 3.40
C ASP A 312 -19.53 -18.07 2.03
N ALA A 313 -19.44 -16.74 1.98
CA ALA A 313 -19.35 -16.00 0.72
C ALA A 313 -18.09 -16.34 -0.10
N ALA A 314 -16.93 -16.45 0.55
CA ALA A 314 -15.71 -16.88 -0.12
C ALA A 314 -15.82 -18.33 -0.65
N LEU A 315 -16.42 -19.22 0.12
CA LEU A 315 -16.70 -20.60 -0.31
C LEU A 315 -17.71 -20.66 -1.45
N GLU A 316 -18.69 -19.76 -1.47
CA GLU A 316 -19.65 -19.66 -2.57
C GLU A 316 -18.94 -19.28 -3.88
N SER A 317 -18.03 -18.30 -3.86
CA SER A 317 -17.20 -17.94 -5.02
C SER A 317 -16.35 -19.13 -5.49
N LEU A 318 -15.71 -19.85 -4.56
CA LEU A 318 -14.88 -21.02 -4.89
C LEU A 318 -15.71 -22.18 -5.45
N ARG A 319 -16.90 -22.45 -4.90
CA ARG A 319 -17.79 -23.51 -5.39
C ARG A 319 -18.36 -23.17 -6.76
N ALA A 320 -18.58 -21.90 -7.08
CA ALA A 320 -18.96 -21.50 -8.43
C ALA A 320 -17.86 -21.83 -9.46
N ALA A 321 -16.58 -21.68 -9.10
CA ALA A 321 -15.45 -21.97 -9.98
C ALA A 321 -15.04 -23.45 -10.03
N TYR A 322 -15.02 -24.13 -8.87
CA TYR A 322 -14.45 -25.48 -8.73
C TYR A 322 -15.48 -26.57 -8.38
N GLY A 323 -16.74 -26.19 -8.14
CA GLY A 323 -17.83 -27.13 -7.83
C GLY A 323 -17.53 -28.00 -6.60
N ALA A 324 -17.84 -29.29 -6.74
CA ALA A 324 -17.63 -30.29 -5.68
C ALA A 324 -16.15 -30.58 -5.35
N ARG A 325 -15.19 -30.00 -6.09
CA ARG A 325 -13.76 -30.17 -5.82
C ARG A 325 -13.27 -29.34 -4.63
N VAL A 326 -14.01 -28.32 -4.21
CA VAL A 326 -13.63 -27.48 -3.07
C VAL A 326 -13.48 -28.36 -1.83
N ALA A 327 -12.25 -28.43 -1.31
CA ALA A 327 -11.93 -29.25 -0.15
C ALA A 327 -12.58 -28.67 1.13
N PRO A 328 -12.72 -29.48 2.20
CA PRO A 328 -13.16 -28.98 3.49
C PRO A 328 -12.23 -27.89 4.05
N VAL A 329 -12.83 -26.88 4.70
CA VAL A 329 -12.11 -25.83 5.41
C VAL A 329 -11.64 -26.35 6.76
N VAL A 330 -10.36 -26.15 7.05
CA VAL A 330 -9.72 -26.48 8.33
C VAL A 330 -9.80 -25.30 9.29
N ALA A 331 -9.53 -24.09 8.78
CA ALA A 331 -9.53 -22.86 9.55
C ALA A 331 -9.84 -21.67 8.64
N SER A 332 -10.41 -20.62 9.21
CA SER A 332 -10.67 -19.36 8.52
C SER A 332 -10.40 -18.17 9.41
N HIS A 333 -9.99 -17.04 8.81
CA HIS A 333 -9.83 -15.78 9.51
C HIS A 333 -10.27 -14.62 8.60
N VAL A 334 -10.92 -13.61 9.17
CA VAL A 334 -11.45 -12.45 8.45
C VAL A 334 -10.85 -11.18 9.05
N THR A 335 -10.17 -10.37 8.23
CA THR A 335 -9.66 -9.08 8.70
C THR A 335 -10.78 -8.03 8.73
N ARG A 336 -10.65 -7.05 9.62
CA ARG A 336 -11.55 -5.90 9.78
C ARG A 336 -10.76 -4.62 10.05
N TRP A 337 -10.11 -4.11 9.00
CA TRP A 337 -9.20 -2.97 9.12
C TRP A 337 -9.95 -1.67 9.42
N GLY A 338 -11.16 -1.50 8.90
CA GLY A 338 -12.02 -0.35 9.17
C GLY A 338 -12.43 -0.24 10.64
N SER A 339 -12.74 -1.37 11.28
CA SER A 339 -13.14 -1.43 12.69
C SER A 339 -11.97 -1.48 13.67
N ASP A 340 -10.75 -1.82 13.23
CA ASP A 340 -9.56 -1.83 14.08
C ASP A 340 -9.29 -0.41 14.62
N PRO A 341 -9.35 -0.18 15.95
CA PRO A 341 -9.16 1.15 16.52
C PRO A 341 -7.74 1.70 16.33
N PHE A 342 -6.75 0.86 16.03
CA PHE A 342 -5.37 1.27 15.83
C PHE A 342 -5.01 1.51 14.36
N SER A 343 -5.92 1.18 13.44
CA SER A 343 -5.77 1.38 12.00
C SER A 343 -6.84 2.33 11.45
N ARG A 344 -8.12 2.01 11.71
CA ARG A 344 -9.33 2.70 11.22
C ARG A 344 -9.43 2.78 9.71
N GLY A 345 -9.05 1.70 9.05
CA GLY A 345 -8.94 1.56 7.60
C GLY A 345 -7.65 0.84 7.22
N SER A 346 -7.44 0.67 5.92
CA SER A 346 -6.30 -0.04 5.33
C SER A 346 -5.12 0.90 5.06
N TYR A 347 -5.25 1.77 4.05
CA TYR A 347 -4.20 2.68 3.60
C TYR A 347 -4.77 3.93 2.90
N SER A 348 -3.91 4.93 2.72
CA SER A 348 -4.32 6.22 2.14
C SER A 348 -4.57 6.15 0.64
N TYR A 349 -5.43 7.05 0.15
CA TYR A 349 -5.65 7.27 -1.28
C TYR A 349 -5.91 8.74 -1.57
N VAL A 350 -5.72 9.17 -2.82
CA VAL A 350 -6.02 10.55 -3.23
C VAL A 350 -7.52 10.68 -3.49
N ALA A 351 -8.27 11.16 -2.49
CA ALA A 351 -9.71 11.36 -2.59
C ALA A 351 -10.08 12.55 -3.49
N VAL A 352 -11.34 12.60 -3.93
CA VAL A 352 -11.90 13.76 -4.65
C VAL A 352 -11.62 15.06 -3.88
N GLY A 353 -10.97 16.02 -4.55
CA GLY A 353 -10.56 17.30 -3.97
C GLY A 353 -9.21 17.30 -3.23
N ALA A 354 -8.56 16.14 -3.09
CA ALA A 354 -7.20 16.02 -2.59
C ALA A 354 -6.17 15.94 -3.73
N THR A 355 -4.90 16.15 -3.38
CA THR A 355 -3.75 16.04 -4.31
C THR A 355 -2.54 15.48 -3.57
N GLY A 356 -1.47 15.11 -4.28
CA GLY A 356 -0.22 14.71 -3.64
C GLY A 356 0.45 15.75 -2.75
N LYS A 357 0.10 17.03 -2.91
CA LYS A 357 0.56 18.10 -2.00
C LYS A 357 0.03 17.91 -0.59
N ASP A 358 -1.04 17.14 -0.40
CA ASP A 358 -1.55 16.82 0.93
C ASP A 358 -0.65 15.84 1.68
N TYR A 359 -0.03 14.87 0.99
CA TYR A 359 1.04 14.04 1.58
C TYR A 359 2.25 14.87 1.98
N ASP A 360 2.69 15.79 1.10
CA ASP A 360 3.80 16.71 1.38
C ASP A 360 3.51 17.55 2.63
N LYS A 361 2.27 18.05 2.77
CA LYS A 361 1.83 18.78 3.98
C LYS A 361 1.88 17.86 5.20
N LEU A 362 1.32 16.65 5.13
CA LEU A 362 1.34 15.75 6.28
C LEU A 362 2.75 15.46 6.78
N ALA A 363 3.74 15.36 5.88
CA ALA A 363 5.15 15.15 6.22
C ALA A 363 5.81 16.33 6.97
N LEU A 364 5.30 17.57 6.87
CA LEU A 364 5.94 18.74 7.47
C LEU A 364 5.91 18.68 9.01
N PRO A 365 7.00 19.03 9.72
CA PRO A 365 7.01 19.05 11.17
C PRO A 365 6.18 20.20 11.74
N VAL A 366 5.66 20.04 12.97
CA VAL A 366 4.97 21.10 13.72
C VAL A 366 5.87 21.58 14.86
N GLU A 367 6.04 22.91 14.95
CA GLU A 367 6.91 23.61 15.89
C GLU A 367 8.34 23.01 15.99
N SER A 368 8.83 22.37 14.92
CA SER A 368 10.12 21.67 14.90
C SER A 368 10.32 20.70 16.08
N CYS A 369 9.23 20.11 16.61
CA CYS A 369 9.29 19.13 17.68
C CYS A 369 8.29 17.97 17.55
N VAL A 370 7.26 18.12 16.71
CA VAL A 370 6.35 17.03 16.35
C VAL A 370 6.60 16.67 14.88
N LEU A 371 7.24 15.54 14.65
CA LEU A 371 7.58 14.99 13.33
C LEU A 371 6.51 13.99 12.89
N PHE A 372 6.39 13.74 11.59
CA PHE A 372 5.41 12.82 11.02
C PHE A 372 6.03 11.90 9.97
N ALA A 373 5.84 10.59 10.15
CA ALA A 373 6.22 9.55 9.19
C ALA A 373 5.08 8.53 9.06
N GLY A 374 5.21 7.60 8.12
CA GLY A 374 4.18 6.63 7.76
C GLY A 374 3.82 6.73 6.28
N GLU A 375 3.10 5.73 5.78
CA GLU A 375 2.72 5.64 4.36
C GLU A 375 2.01 6.90 3.85
N HIS A 376 1.14 7.49 4.68
CA HIS A 376 0.40 8.72 4.40
C HIS A 376 1.24 10.01 4.47
N THR A 377 2.57 9.93 4.39
CA THR A 377 3.48 11.08 4.41
C THR A 377 4.45 11.10 3.24
N THR A 378 4.20 10.33 2.18
CA THR A 378 4.96 10.36 0.93
C THR A 378 3.99 10.26 -0.23
N LYS A 379 4.20 11.09 -1.25
CA LYS A 379 3.37 11.06 -2.48
C LYS A 379 3.96 10.16 -3.56
N GLU A 380 5.25 9.86 -3.45
CA GLU A 380 6.00 9.04 -4.41
C GLU A 380 5.73 7.55 -4.19
N HIS A 381 5.55 7.15 -2.92
CA HIS A 381 5.27 5.78 -2.53
C HIS A 381 4.23 5.72 -1.40
N PRO A 382 3.01 6.31 -1.57
CA PRO A 382 1.94 6.17 -0.58
C PRO A 382 1.55 4.68 -0.43
N ASP A 383 0.66 4.34 0.51
CA ASP A 383 0.02 3.02 0.70
C ASP A 383 0.92 1.77 0.87
N THR A 384 2.23 1.92 0.77
CA THR A 384 3.18 0.80 0.76
C THR A 384 4.01 0.72 2.05
N VAL A 385 4.43 -0.51 2.37
CA VAL A 385 5.45 -0.77 3.42
C VAL A 385 6.77 -0.07 3.07
N GLY A 386 7.15 -0.08 1.79
CA GLY A 386 8.36 0.59 1.30
C GLY A 386 8.33 2.09 1.58
N GLY A 387 7.22 2.77 1.26
CA GLY A 387 7.00 4.17 1.60
C GLY A 387 7.06 4.45 3.10
N ALA A 388 6.42 3.61 3.91
CA ALA A 388 6.51 3.72 5.38
C ALA A 388 7.95 3.63 5.89
N ILE A 389 8.77 2.70 5.38
CA ILE A 389 10.19 2.59 5.74
C ILE A 389 10.97 3.84 5.32
N LEU A 390 10.79 4.31 4.08
CA LEU A 390 11.49 5.47 3.55
C LEU A 390 11.17 6.75 4.34
N THR A 391 9.91 6.95 4.73
CA THR A 391 9.51 8.10 5.56
C THR A 391 10.05 8.00 6.98
N GLY A 392 10.17 6.79 7.55
CA GLY A 392 10.86 6.58 8.82
C GLY A 392 12.34 6.98 8.76
N LEU A 393 13.06 6.58 7.70
CA LEU A 393 14.45 7.00 7.47
C LEU A 393 14.58 8.51 7.27
N ARG A 394 13.65 9.13 6.52
CA ARG A 394 13.58 10.59 6.33
C ARG A 394 13.48 11.31 7.67
N GLU A 395 12.54 10.92 8.52
CA GLU A 395 12.32 11.60 9.79
C GLU A 395 13.39 11.30 10.84
N ALA A 396 14.04 10.12 10.81
CA ALA A 396 15.21 9.87 11.63
C ALA A 396 16.35 10.87 11.30
N ALA A 397 16.59 11.14 10.02
CA ALA A 397 17.56 12.15 9.60
C ALA A 397 17.14 13.57 10.02
N SER A 398 15.86 13.93 9.90
CA SER A 398 15.31 15.21 10.38
C SER A 398 15.49 15.38 11.89
N ALA A 399 15.18 14.35 12.68
CA ALA A 399 15.34 14.35 14.13
C ALA A 399 16.80 14.57 14.54
N LEU A 400 17.75 13.88 13.88
CA LEU A 400 19.19 14.06 14.15
C LEU A 400 19.65 15.50 13.86
N ARG A 401 19.16 16.13 12.78
CA ARG A 401 19.47 17.54 12.47
C ARG A 401 18.91 18.48 13.53
N LEU A 402 17.69 18.26 13.99
CA LEU A 402 17.05 19.09 15.01
C LEU A 402 17.72 18.94 16.38
N LEU A 403 18.12 17.73 16.77
CA LEU A 403 18.76 17.46 18.06
C LEU A 403 20.20 17.99 18.15
N ARG A 404 20.92 18.02 17.03
CA ARG A 404 22.30 18.56 16.98
C ARG A 404 22.35 20.09 17.08
N GLY A 405 21.22 20.78 16.96
CA GLY A 405 21.20 22.22 16.74
C GLY A 405 21.81 22.58 15.38
N SER A 406 21.54 23.78 14.90
CA SER A 406 22.17 24.35 13.70
C SER A 406 23.65 24.71 13.96
N ASP A 407 24.48 23.75 14.41
CA ASP A 407 25.94 23.90 14.52
C ASP A 407 26.61 23.82 13.13
N GLY A 408 26.00 24.48 12.14
CA GLY A 408 26.36 24.37 10.73
C GLY A 408 25.89 25.52 9.84
N ASP A 409 25.34 26.60 10.39
CA ASP A 409 25.18 27.85 9.63
C ASP A 409 26.45 28.71 9.76
N GLY A 410 27.59 28.08 9.52
CA GLY A 410 28.65 28.73 8.78
C GLY A 410 28.20 28.80 7.33
N GLU A 411 27.85 30.00 6.87
CA GLU A 411 27.75 30.31 5.45
C GLU A 411 28.94 29.67 4.70
N GLY A 412 28.67 28.79 3.73
CA GLY A 412 29.67 28.37 2.74
C GLY A 412 29.93 26.87 2.60
N GLY A 413 28.91 26.05 2.34
CA GLY A 413 29.11 24.64 1.96
C GLY A 413 28.37 24.21 0.69
N ALA A 414 27.05 24.45 0.61
CA ALA A 414 26.22 23.89 -0.46
C ALA A 414 26.13 24.77 -1.72
N ALA A 415 26.34 26.09 -1.63
CA ALA A 415 26.28 26.99 -2.78
C ALA A 415 27.56 26.99 -3.64
N ALA A 416 28.69 26.52 -3.12
CA ALA A 416 29.97 26.54 -3.82
C ALA A 416 30.16 25.40 -4.85
N ALA A 417 29.40 24.30 -4.72
CA ALA A 417 29.46 23.18 -5.65
C ALA A 417 28.59 23.40 -6.92
N ALA A 418 27.44 24.07 -6.79
CA ALA A 418 26.57 24.39 -7.92
C ALA A 418 27.08 25.58 -8.76
N GLY A 419 27.80 26.52 -8.13
CA GLY A 419 28.35 27.71 -8.80
C GLY A 419 29.59 27.46 -9.67
N LYS A 420 30.39 26.41 -9.38
CA LYS A 420 31.59 26.07 -10.18
C LYS A 420 31.29 25.23 -11.42
N ALA A 421 30.21 24.44 -11.42
CA ALA A 421 29.78 23.68 -12.60
C ALA A 421 29.14 24.57 -13.69
N ARG A 422 28.50 25.67 -13.28
CA ARG A 422 27.77 26.57 -14.20
C ARG A 422 28.65 27.65 -14.84
N ARG A 423 29.86 27.88 -14.31
CA ARG A 423 30.82 28.88 -14.82
C ARG A 423 31.87 28.33 -15.80
N ARG A 424 31.86 27.01 -16.06
CA ARG A 424 32.72 26.35 -17.07
C ARG A 424 32.03 26.04 -18.40
N LYS A 425 30.75 26.39 -18.55
CA LYS A 425 29.95 26.12 -19.77
C LYS A 425 29.43 27.37 -20.48
N ALA A 426 29.89 28.55 -20.08
CA ALA A 426 29.50 29.84 -20.65
C ALA A 426 30.73 30.66 -21.11
N ALA A 427 31.72 29.95 -21.65
CA ALA A 427 32.89 30.53 -22.29
C ALA A 427 33.31 29.64 -23.47
N ASP A 428 32.36 29.35 -24.37
CA ASP A 428 32.67 29.04 -25.77
C ASP A 428 31.36 29.02 -26.59
N SER A 429 30.93 30.19 -27.04
CA SER A 429 30.05 30.35 -28.22
C SER A 429 29.63 31.83 -28.35
N ASP A 430 30.43 32.61 -29.05
CA ASP A 430 29.94 33.67 -29.95
C ASP A 430 31.10 34.13 -30.85
N ASP A 431 31.07 33.77 -32.13
CA ASP A 431 30.84 34.78 -33.18
C ASP A 431 30.67 34.13 -34.57
N GLY A 432 29.87 34.78 -35.41
CA GLY A 432 29.24 34.27 -36.61
C GLY A 432 30.04 34.31 -37.93
N PRO A 433 29.35 34.34 -39.10
CA PRO A 433 29.73 33.56 -40.28
C PRO A 433 30.40 34.37 -41.41
N SER A 434 31.20 33.72 -42.27
CA SER A 434 31.43 34.19 -43.65
C SER A 434 31.97 33.12 -44.61
N GLY A 435 31.19 32.85 -45.67
CA GLY A 435 31.58 33.04 -47.08
C GLY A 435 32.72 32.23 -47.76
N LYS A 436 32.27 31.42 -48.74
CA LYS A 436 32.83 31.19 -50.11
C LYS A 436 33.80 30.02 -50.39
N GLU A 437 33.22 29.05 -51.12
CA GLU A 437 33.60 28.50 -52.44
C GLU A 437 34.96 27.79 -52.69
N ASP A 438 34.78 26.56 -53.22
CA ASP A 438 35.35 25.98 -54.45
C ASP A 438 36.46 24.90 -54.41
N LYS A 439 36.04 23.72 -54.89
CA LYS A 439 36.68 22.83 -55.90
C LYS A 439 37.85 21.89 -55.56
N ARG A 440 37.47 20.59 -55.60
CA ARG A 440 37.94 19.51 -56.51
C ARG A 440 39.19 18.67 -56.13
N SER A 441 38.95 17.35 -55.99
CA SER A 441 39.57 16.22 -56.75
C SER A 441 40.22 15.09 -55.93
N GLN A 442 39.56 13.92 -55.99
CA GLN A 442 40.07 12.55 -56.16
C GLN A 442 41.48 12.14 -55.65
N LYS A 443 41.54 11.07 -54.82
CA LYS A 443 42.19 9.80 -55.21
C LYS A 443 41.86 8.63 -54.28
N ARG A 444 41.71 7.46 -54.90
CA ARG A 444 41.50 6.10 -54.35
C ARG A 444 42.73 5.57 -53.58
N ALA A 445 42.50 4.71 -52.58
CA ALA A 445 42.86 3.27 -52.59
C ALA A 445 43.29 2.69 -51.21
N ARG A 446 42.58 1.62 -50.80
CA ARG A 446 43.01 0.38 -50.12
C ARG A 446 44.16 0.41 -49.08
N LYS A 447 43.90 -0.09 -47.87
CA LYS A 447 44.39 -1.41 -47.40
C LYS A 447 43.86 -1.82 -46.01
N GLU A 448 43.61 -3.12 -45.91
CA GLU A 448 43.18 -3.95 -44.78
C GLU A 448 44.15 -4.00 -43.58
N PRO A 449 43.69 -4.56 -42.43
CA PRO A 449 44.43 -4.59 -41.18
C PRO A 449 45.43 -5.76 -41.06
N ASN A 450 46.44 -5.52 -40.22
CA ASN A 450 47.56 -6.39 -39.95
C ASN A 450 47.19 -7.60 -39.06
N LYS A 451 47.57 -8.81 -39.49
CA LYS A 451 47.61 -10.06 -38.70
C LYS A 451 49.07 -10.47 -38.51
N GLU A 452 49.47 -10.86 -37.29
CA GLU A 452 50.55 -11.81 -36.99
C GLU A 452 50.65 -11.92 -35.43
N LYS A 453 50.88 -13.03 -34.71
CA LYS A 453 51.38 -14.37 -35.04
C LYS A 453 51.09 -15.38 -33.89
N ARG A 454 50.44 -16.49 -34.25
CA ARG A 454 50.72 -17.93 -33.97
C ARG A 454 51.30 -18.41 -32.61
N ARG A 455 50.70 -19.50 -32.09
CA ARG A 455 51.20 -20.92 -32.09
C ARG A 455 50.07 -21.85 -31.59
N ARG A 456 49.49 -22.74 -32.43
CA ARG A 456 49.74 -24.20 -32.61
C ARG A 456 49.66 -25.01 -31.29
N GLY A 457 48.89 -26.09 -31.14
CA GLY A 457 48.20 -26.95 -32.12
C GLY A 457 47.10 -27.84 -31.48
N THR A 458 46.18 -28.32 -32.32
CA THR A 458 45.79 -29.74 -32.57
C THR A 458 45.10 -30.41 -31.37
N GLY A 459 43.77 -30.54 -31.37
CA GLY A 459 43.00 -31.64 -32.01
C GLY A 459 42.58 -32.60 -30.89
N ASP A 460 41.50 -33.36 -30.88
CA ASP A 460 40.29 -33.49 -31.68
C ASP A 460 39.31 -34.29 -30.80
N GLU A 461 38.01 -34.18 -31.09
CA GLU A 461 36.92 -35.14 -30.83
C GLU A 461 36.80 -35.99 -29.54
N GLY A 462 35.63 -35.83 -28.90
CA GLY A 462 34.65 -36.92 -28.77
C GLY A 462 34.69 -37.83 -27.53
N GLY A 463 33.51 -38.13 -26.99
CA GLY A 463 33.29 -39.41 -26.28
C GLY A 463 32.54 -39.36 -24.95
N SER A 464 31.27 -39.74 -25.03
CA SER A 464 30.35 -40.17 -23.96
C SER A 464 30.79 -41.42 -23.18
N GLY A 465 30.27 -41.60 -21.96
CA GLY A 465 30.14 -42.87 -21.23
C GLY A 465 30.29 -42.67 -19.71
N SER A 466 29.27 -42.84 -18.85
CA SER A 466 28.55 -44.06 -18.39
C SER A 466 29.41 -45.10 -17.66
N GLY A 467 29.06 -45.40 -16.40
CA GLY A 467 29.61 -46.46 -15.54
C GLY A 467 29.61 -45.97 -14.07
N SER A 468 28.64 -46.27 -13.19
CA SER A 468 28.27 -47.55 -12.54
C SER A 468 29.45 -48.48 -12.20
N GLY A 469 29.55 -48.85 -10.92
CA GLY A 469 30.56 -49.77 -10.39
C GLY A 469 30.70 -49.69 -8.87
N ASP A 470 29.89 -50.51 -8.19
CA ASP A 470 29.98 -50.87 -6.78
C ASP A 470 31.33 -51.51 -6.39
N GLY A 471 31.66 -51.53 -5.10
CA GLY A 471 32.79 -52.31 -4.60
C GLY A 471 33.15 -52.05 -3.15
N GLU A 472 32.60 -52.89 -2.28
CA GLU A 472 32.76 -52.99 -0.83
C GLU A 472 34.20 -53.26 -0.36
N GLY A 473 34.47 -53.00 0.93
CA GLY A 473 35.71 -53.38 1.62
C GLY A 473 35.75 -52.86 3.06
N GLU A 474 35.13 -53.63 3.96
CA GLU A 474 35.09 -53.48 5.41
C GLU A 474 36.47 -53.62 6.07
N GLU A 475 36.71 -52.93 7.20
CA GLU A 475 37.13 -53.61 8.45
C GLU A 475 36.98 -52.71 9.69
N GLU A 476 36.82 -53.38 10.82
CA GLU A 476 36.03 -53.02 12.00
C GLU A 476 36.77 -52.28 13.13
N GLY A 477 35.95 -51.76 14.06
CA GLY A 477 36.23 -51.71 15.50
C GLY A 477 36.03 -50.30 16.07
N GLY A 478 35.12 -50.02 17.01
CA GLY A 478 34.22 -50.80 17.85
C GLY A 478 33.80 -49.84 18.99
N GLY A 479 32.56 -49.93 19.49
CA GLY A 479 32.14 -49.12 20.65
C GLY A 479 30.64 -48.92 20.81
N ALA A 480 30.03 -49.84 21.55
CA ALA A 480 28.60 -49.98 21.83
C ALA A 480 27.95 -48.84 22.64
N ALA A 481 26.65 -48.61 22.40
CA ALA A 481 25.57 -48.87 23.37
C ALA A 481 24.19 -48.49 22.78
N GLY A 482 23.22 -49.38 22.93
CA GLY A 482 21.99 -49.40 22.14
C GLY A 482 20.82 -48.57 22.66
N LYS A 483 19.74 -48.56 21.87
CA LYS A 483 18.36 -48.49 22.35
C LYS A 483 17.40 -49.01 21.27
N GLY A 484 16.55 -49.94 21.70
CA GLY A 484 15.54 -50.62 20.90
C GLY A 484 14.45 -49.69 20.37
N GLY A 485 13.77 -50.17 19.34
CA GLY A 485 12.88 -49.40 18.49
C GLY A 485 11.54 -48.99 19.10
N LYS A 486 10.89 -48.08 18.37
CA LYS A 486 9.47 -48.15 18.02
C LYS A 486 9.20 -47.15 16.89
N ALA A 487 8.78 -47.67 15.74
CA ALA A 487 8.13 -46.91 14.69
C ALA A 487 6.79 -46.38 15.22
N GLY A 488 6.55 -45.08 15.02
CA GLY A 488 5.33 -44.40 15.47
C GLY A 488 5.64 -43.02 16.05
N GLY A 489 5.76 -41.99 15.21
CA GLY A 489 6.02 -40.64 15.71
C GLY A 489 6.13 -39.50 14.71
N ARG A 490 6.11 -39.74 13.39
CA ARG A 490 6.23 -38.64 12.40
C ARG A 490 4.91 -37.99 11.99
N GLN A 491 3.76 -38.61 12.22
CA GLN A 491 2.44 -38.02 11.87
C GLN A 491 1.88 -37.08 12.97
N ALA A 492 2.25 -37.27 14.24
CA ALA A 492 1.70 -36.48 15.36
C ALA A 492 2.44 -35.15 15.63
N ARG A 493 3.64 -34.96 15.08
CA ARG A 493 4.40 -33.70 15.23
C ARG A 493 4.05 -32.65 14.17
N SER A 494 3.48 -33.07 13.03
CA SER A 494 3.05 -32.16 11.95
C SER A 494 1.67 -31.53 12.22
N SER A 495 0.77 -32.22 12.91
CA SER A 495 -0.53 -31.67 13.29
C SER A 495 -0.42 -30.56 14.35
N ARG A 496 0.57 -30.65 15.26
CA ARG A 496 0.77 -29.64 16.31
C ARG A 496 1.38 -28.32 15.81
N ALA A 497 2.10 -28.35 14.70
CA ALA A 497 2.62 -27.14 14.04
C ALA A 497 1.58 -26.45 13.12
N ARG A 498 0.49 -27.14 12.77
CA ARG A 498 -0.58 -26.62 11.90
C ARG A 498 -1.66 -25.83 12.64
N ALA A 499 -1.80 -26.04 13.96
CA ALA A 499 -2.72 -25.27 14.80
C ALA A 499 -2.10 -23.95 15.31
N SER A 500 -0.77 -23.85 15.40
CA SER A 500 -0.13 -22.73 16.10
C SER A 500 -0.13 -21.40 15.34
N LEU A 501 -0.41 -21.39 14.03
CA LEU A 501 -0.37 -20.15 13.25
C LEU A 501 -1.60 -19.26 13.50
N PHE A 502 -2.77 -19.89 13.74
CA PHE A 502 -4.00 -19.18 14.09
C PHE A 502 -4.13 -18.95 15.59
N GLU A 503 -3.63 -19.86 16.43
CA GLU A 503 -3.59 -19.65 17.88
C GLU A 503 -2.81 -18.38 18.28
N ASP A 504 -1.72 -18.04 17.57
CA ASP A 504 -0.95 -16.81 17.83
C ASP A 504 -1.67 -15.52 17.38
N LEU A 505 -2.56 -15.61 16.38
CA LEU A 505 -3.33 -14.48 15.87
C LEU A 505 -4.60 -14.28 16.70
N ASP A 506 -5.31 -15.36 16.99
CA ASP A 506 -6.47 -15.37 17.89
C ASP A 506 -6.05 -14.98 19.31
N ALA A 507 -4.86 -15.37 19.78
CA ALA A 507 -4.33 -14.90 21.07
C ALA A 507 -4.02 -13.40 21.05
N GLN A 508 -3.52 -12.83 19.95
CA GLN A 508 -3.28 -11.38 19.84
C GLN A 508 -4.59 -10.59 19.75
N VAL A 509 -5.57 -11.08 19.01
CA VAL A 509 -6.92 -10.47 18.91
C VAL A 509 -7.69 -10.62 20.23
N ALA A 510 -7.65 -11.79 20.87
CA ALA A 510 -8.29 -12.01 22.17
C ALA A 510 -7.61 -11.21 23.30
N LEU A 511 -6.29 -10.98 23.25
CA LEU A 511 -5.60 -10.10 24.21
C LEU A 511 -6.01 -8.62 24.03
N ALA A 512 -6.32 -8.21 22.80
CA ALA A 512 -6.85 -6.88 22.51
C ALA A 512 -8.32 -6.74 22.96
N GLN A 513 -9.17 -7.74 22.69
CA GLN A 513 -10.61 -7.72 23.02
C GLN A 513 -10.90 -7.98 24.51
N SER A 514 -10.12 -8.83 25.19
CA SER A 514 -10.33 -9.15 26.62
C SER A 514 -10.04 -7.99 27.56
N ARG A 515 -9.41 -6.91 27.08
CA ARG A 515 -9.13 -5.70 27.87
C ARG A 515 -10.18 -4.59 27.71
N GLU A 516 -11.08 -4.69 26.72
CA GLU A 516 -12.26 -3.81 26.65
C GLU A 516 -13.33 -4.17 27.69
N GLY A 517 -13.33 -5.41 28.18
CA GLY A 517 -14.26 -5.87 29.23
C GLY A 517 -13.83 -5.57 30.68
N ALA A 518 -12.68 -4.90 30.88
CA ALA A 518 -12.14 -4.57 32.20
C ALA A 518 -12.08 -3.05 32.40
N VAL A 519 -13.21 -2.38 32.15
CA VAL A 519 -13.51 -1.07 32.70
C VAL A 519 -14.85 -1.20 33.43
N GLU A 520 -14.77 -1.54 34.71
CA GLU A 520 -15.81 -1.24 35.70
C GLU A 520 -15.19 -0.39 36.81
#